data_AF-I2CQB6-F1
#
_entry.id   AF-I2CQB6-F1
#
_cell.length_a   1.000
_cell.length_b   1.000
_cell.length_c   1.000
_cell.angle_alpha   90.00
_cell.angle_beta   90.00
_cell.angle_gamma   90.00
#
_symmetry.space_group_name_H-M   'P 1'
#
loop_
_entity.id
_entity.type
_entity.pdbx_description
1 polymer ?
#
loop_
_entity_poly.entity_id
_entity_poly.type
_entity_poly.pdbx_seq_one_letter_code
_entity_poly.pdbx_strand_id
1 'polypeptide(L)'
;KMKTAVASAEEAKASLQRTASLSSTHKALFQASLPGGALASAGIRGRLGDLGGIAAAYDVAVSTAGAALDFLVVETAQGGSACVQYLREHNLGRASFIILEQLSYLTSALHAPFSSPSP
;
A
#
# COMPACT_ATOMS: atom_id res chain seq x y z
N LYS A 1 18.30 -22.14 24.25
CA LYS A 1 17.28 -22.90 23.48
C LYS A 1 15.86 -22.41 23.74
N MET A 2 15.44 -22.12 24.99
CA MET A 2 14.07 -21.64 25.28
C MET A 2 13.81 -20.17 24.87
N LYS A 3 14.79 -19.28 25.04
CA LYS A 3 14.66 -17.85 24.67
C LYS A 3 14.50 -17.61 23.16
N THR A 4 15.15 -18.42 22.32
CA THR A 4 15.07 -18.31 20.85
C THR A 4 13.70 -18.76 20.33
N ALA A 5 13.08 -19.75 20.96
CA ALA A 5 11.75 -20.23 20.59
C ALA A 5 10.63 -19.22 20.93
N VAL A 6 10.76 -18.50 22.05
CA VAL A 6 9.82 -17.43 22.42
C VAL A 6 9.95 -16.23 21.47
N ALA A 7 11.20 -15.85 21.13
CA ALA A 7 11.44 -14.77 20.18
C ALA A 7 10.86 -15.07 18.78
N SER A 8 11.08 -16.28 18.24
CA SER A 8 10.54 -16.66 16.94
C SER A 8 9.01 -16.76 16.95
N ALA A 9 8.39 -17.16 18.07
CA ALA A 9 6.94 -17.20 18.20
C ALA A 9 6.33 -15.78 18.20
N GLU A 10 6.93 -14.82 18.89
CA GLU A 10 6.48 -13.43 18.88
C GLU A 10 6.66 -12.76 17.50
N GLU A 11 7.77 -13.01 16.81
CA GLU A 11 7.97 -12.53 15.42
C GLU A 11 6.94 -13.10 14.45
N ALA A 12 6.67 -14.41 14.53
CA ALA A 12 5.65 -15.05 13.70
C ALA A 12 4.26 -14.45 13.98
N LYS A 13 3.91 -14.26 15.26
CA LYS A 13 2.64 -13.66 15.66
C LYS A 13 2.50 -12.22 15.17
N ALA A 14 3.54 -11.39 15.34
CA ALA A 14 3.55 -10.01 14.87
C ALA A 14 3.40 -9.93 13.34
N SER A 15 4.07 -10.82 12.61
CA SER A 15 3.99 -10.89 11.14
C SER A 15 2.59 -11.26 10.65
N LEU A 16 1.97 -12.27 11.30
CA LEU A 16 0.60 -12.70 11.01
C LEU A 16 -0.43 -11.62 11.33
N GLN A 17 -0.30 -10.95 12.48
CA GLN A 17 -1.21 -9.86 12.85
C GLN A 17 -1.12 -8.68 11.87
N ARG A 18 0.09 -8.36 11.41
CA ARG A 18 0.32 -7.29 10.43
C ARG A 18 -0.32 -7.63 9.08
N THR A 19 -0.12 -8.84 8.56
CA THR A 19 -0.74 -9.27 7.30
C THR A 19 -2.27 -9.38 7.39
N ALA A 20 -2.79 -9.92 8.49
CA ALA A 20 -4.23 -10.04 8.71
C ALA A 20 -4.91 -8.67 8.75
N SER A 21 -4.38 -7.71 9.53
CA SER A 21 -4.93 -6.37 9.62
C SER A 21 -4.88 -5.61 8.30
N LEU A 22 -3.78 -5.66 7.55
CA LEU A 22 -3.69 -5.03 6.23
C LEU A 22 -4.72 -5.61 5.26
N SER A 23 -4.87 -6.94 5.24
CA SER A 23 -5.80 -7.61 4.31
C SER A 23 -7.27 -7.23 4.56
N SER A 24 -7.67 -7.07 5.82
CA SER A 24 -9.04 -6.66 6.16
C SER A 24 -9.28 -5.18 5.86
N THR A 25 -8.32 -4.31 6.15
CA THR A 25 -8.40 -2.87 5.84
C THR A 25 -8.49 -2.62 4.33
N HIS A 26 -7.66 -3.28 3.53
CA HIS A 26 -7.66 -3.14 2.07
C HIS A 26 -8.99 -3.64 1.47
N LYS A 27 -9.48 -4.79 1.94
CA LYS A 27 -10.76 -5.34 1.49
C LYS A 27 -11.92 -4.39 1.81
N ALA A 28 -11.94 -3.78 2.99
CA ALA A 28 -12.98 -2.84 3.40
C ALA A 28 -12.96 -1.55 2.56
N LEU A 29 -11.77 -0.97 2.33
CA LEU A 29 -11.62 0.21 1.48
C LEU A 29 -12.04 -0.06 0.03
N PHE A 30 -11.62 -1.20 -0.52
CA PHE A 30 -11.99 -1.58 -1.89
C PHE A 30 -13.49 -1.82 -2.03
N GLN A 31 -14.12 -2.45 -1.04
CA GLN A 31 -15.58 -2.62 -1.03
C GLN A 31 -16.30 -1.27 -0.95
N ALA A 32 -15.77 -0.32 -0.16
CA ALA A 32 -16.33 1.02 -0.03
C ALA A 32 -16.12 1.90 -1.28
N SER A 33 -15.12 1.59 -2.12
CA SER A 33 -14.86 2.31 -3.38
C SER A 33 -15.68 1.81 -4.58
N LEU A 34 -16.41 0.69 -4.44
CA LEU A 34 -17.31 0.21 -5.50
C LEU A 34 -18.39 1.26 -5.84
N PRO A 35 -18.96 1.24 -7.06
CA PRO A 35 -20.02 2.17 -7.45
C PRO A 35 -21.20 2.12 -6.47
N GLY A 36 -21.56 3.27 -5.90
CA GLY A 36 -22.61 3.38 -4.87
C GLY A 36 -22.12 3.21 -3.42
N GLY A 37 -20.83 2.97 -3.20
CA GLY A 37 -20.21 2.96 -1.88
C GLY A 37 -19.81 4.34 -1.36
N ALA A 38 -19.48 4.43 -0.07
CA ALA A 38 -19.12 5.69 0.61
C ALA A 38 -17.85 6.37 0.04
N LEU A 39 -16.97 5.60 -0.60
CA LEU A 39 -15.72 6.09 -1.20
C LEU A 39 -15.74 6.02 -2.74
N ALA A 40 -16.91 5.90 -3.36
CA ALA A 40 -17.02 5.83 -4.82
C ALA A 40 -16.40 7.03 -5.55
N SER A 41 -16.37 8.21 -4.92
CA SER A 41 -15.75 9.43 -5.45
C SER A 41 -14.29 9.63 -5.03
N ALA A 42 -13.73 8.75 -4.19
CA ALA A 42 -12.39 8.94 -3.65
C ALA A 42 -11.28 8.67 -4.68
N GLY A 43 -11.57 7.98 -5.79
CA GLY A 43 -10.59 7.71 -6.85
C GLY A 43 -9.48 6.76 -6.40
N ILE A 44 -9.82 5.69 -5.66
CA ILE A 44 -8.87 4.67 -5.24
C ILE A 44 -8.50 3.81 -6.45
N ARG A 45 -7.21 3.69 -6.76
CA ARG A 45 -6.70 2.85 -7.86
C ARG A 45 -6.28 1.45 -7.41
N GLY A 46 -5.83 1.31 -6.18
CA GLY A 46 -5.39 0.03 -5.61
C GLY A 46 -4.06 0.13 -4.87
N ARG A 47 -3.51 -1.01 -4.46
CA ARG A 47 -2.21 -1.11 -3.79
C ARG A 47 -1.09 -0.96 -4.81
N LEU A 48 -0.04 -0.21 -4.48
CA LEU A 48 1.07 0.06 -5.39
C LEU A 48 1.72 -1.23 -5.93
N GLY A 49 1.93 -2.23 -5.09
CA GLY A 49 2.50 -3.52 -5.49
C GLY A 49 1.64 -4.31 -6.49
N ASP A 50 0.33 -4.06 -6.56
CA ASP A 50 -0.57 -4.75 -7.49
C ASP A 50 -0.66 -4.00 -8.84
N LEU A 51 -0.19 -2.75 -8.89
CA LEU A 51 -0.22 -1.87 -10.07
C LEU A 51 1.07 -1.92 -10.90
N GLY A 52 2.11 -2.62 -10.43
CA GLY A 52 3.40 -2.74 -11.10
C GLY A 52 3.85 -4.20 -11.26
N GLY A 53 4.62 -4.48 -12.31
CA GLY A 53 5.25 -5.77 -12.55
C GLY A 53 6.77 -5.66 -12.54
N ILE A 54 7.45 -6.66 -11.99
CA ILE A 54 8.91 -6.70 -11.86
C ILE A 54 9.41 -8.07 -12.36
N ALA A 55 10.59 -8.10 -12.97
CA ALA A 55 11.23 -9.36 -13.36
C ALA A 55 11.60 -10.19 -12.12
N ALA A 56 11.38 -11.50 -12.16
CA ALA A 56 11.59 -12.41 -11.02
C ALA A 56 13.00 -12.31 -10.40
N ALA A 57 14.02 -11.99 -11.20
CA ALA A 57 15.39 -11.79 -10.73
C ALA A 57 15.53 -10.66 -9.68
N TYR A 58 14.63 -9.68 -9.67
CA TYR A 58 14.65 -8.53 -8.78
C TYR A 58 13.51 -8.53 -7.75
N ASP A 59 12.60 -9.52 -7.79
CA ASP A 59 11.42 -9.56 -6.94
C ASP A 59 11.77 -9.57 -5.44
N VAL A 60 12.73 -10.42 -5.04
CA VAL A 60 13.18 -10.46 -3.64
C VAL A 60 13.77 -9.12 -3.20
N ALA A 61 14.56 -8.48 -4.06
CA ALA A 61 15.16 -7.19 -3.75
C ALA A 61 14.09 -6.11 -3.56
N VAL A 62 13.07 -6.06 -4.42
CA VAL A 62 12.03 -5.02 -4.33
C VAL A 62 11.03 -5.31 -3.21
N SER A 63 10.60 -6.55 -3.04
CA SER A 63 9.68 -6.98 -1.98
C SER A 63 10.30 -6.81 -0.57
N THR A 64 11.63 -6.83 -0.46
CA THR A 64 12.34 -6.52 0.80
C THR A 64 12.70 -5.05 0.96
N ALA A 65 12.91 -4.32 -0.15
CA ALA A 65 13.41 -2.95 -0.13
C ALA A 65 12.44 -1.91 0.44
N GLY A 66 11.13 -2.19 0.58
CA GLY A 66 10.27 -1.15 1.13
C GLY A 66 8.84 -1.52 1.50
N ALA A 67 8.40 -0.94 2.62
CA ALA A 67 7.01 -0.88 3.06
C ALA A 67 6.10 -0.04 2.13
N ALA A 68 6.68 0.71 1.19
CA ALA A 68 5.93 1.57 0.27
C ALA A 68 5.07 0.79 -0.73
N LEU A 69 5.39 -0.48 -1.02
CA LEU A 69 4.60 -1.33 -1.91
C LEU A 69 3.19 -1.61 -1.36
N ASP A 70 3.02 -1.49 -0.04
CA ASP A 70 1.73 -1.66 0.61
C ASP A 70 0.86 -0.40 0.60
N PHE A 71 1.36 0.73 0.07
CA PHE A 71 0.61 1.97 0.05
C PHE A 71 -0.51 1.93 -0.98
N LEU A 72 -1.65 2.52 -0.62
CA LEU A 72 -2.82 2.65 -1.49
C LEU A 72 -2.69 3.91 -2.35
N VAL A 73 -2.85 3.75 -3.66
CA VAL A 73 -2.79 4.85 -4.62
C VAL A 73 -4.18 5.47 -4.77
N VAL A 74 -4.25 6.79 -4.58
CA VAL A 74 -5.47 7.60 -4.65
C VAL A 74 -5.22 8.79 -5.57
N GLU A 75 -6.21 9.17 -6.37
CA GLU A 75 -6.05 10.26 -7.34
C GLU A 75 -5.92 11.64 -6.70
N THR A 76 -6.78 11.97 -5.74
CA THR A 76 -6.92 13.32 -5.19
C THR A 76 -6.63 13.38 -3.69
N ALA A 77 -6.20 14.56 -3.21
CA ALA A 77 -5.99 14.78 -1.78
C ALA A 77 -7.31 14.67 -0.97
N GLN A 78 -8.42 15.09 -1.57
CA GLN A 78 -9.75 14.96 -0.98
C GLN A 78 -10.15 13.49 -0.82
N GLY A 79 -9.91 12.66 -1.85
CA GLY A 79 -10.16 11.23 -1.79
C GLY A 79 -9.34 10.55 -0.70
N GLY A 80 -8.05 10.90 -0.57
CA GLY A 80 -7.20 10.39 0.50
C GLY A 80 -7.72 10.76 1.90
N SER A 81 -8.17 11.99 2.08
CA SER A 81 -8.76 12.46 3.34
C SER A 81 -10.05 11.71 3.69
N ALA A 82 -10.92 11.48 2.70
CA ALA A 82 -12.14 10.69 2.86
C ALA A 82 -11.83 9.24 3.27
N CYS A 83 -10.80 8.63 2.69
CA CYS A 83 -10.36 7.28 3.07
C CYS A 83 -9.88 7.24 4.53
N VAL A 84 -9.09 8.23 4.97
CA VAL A 84 -8.65 8.31 6.37
C VAL A 84 -9.83 8.48 7.32
N GLN A 85 -10.82 9.28 6.95
CA GLN A 85 -12.04 9.44 7.75
C GLN A 85 -12.83 8.12 7.84
N TYR A 86 -13.02 7.43 6.71
CA TYR A 86 -13.69 6.14 6.66
C TYR A 86 -13.01 5.10 7.57
N LEU A 87 -11.67 5.04 7.54
CA LEU A 87 -10.90 4.14 8.41
C LEU A 87 -11.13 4.42 9.91
N ARG A 88 -11.26 5.69 10.29
CA ARG A 88 -11.53 6.09 11.68
C ARG A 88 -12.95 5.73 12.10
N GLU A 89 -13.94 6.02 11.27
CA GLU A 89 -15.36 5.75 11.56
C GLU A 89 -15.63 4.26 11.73
N HIS A 90 -14.97 3.42 10.93
CA HIS A 90 -15.13 1.97 10.96
C HIS A 90 -14.08 1.22 11.82
N ASN A 91 -13.19 1.94 12.52
CA ASN A 91 -12.11 1.38 13.34
C ASN A 91 -11.25 0.33 12.60
N LEU A 92 -10.97 0.58 11.32
CA LEU A 92 -10.28 -0.36 10.42
C LEU A 92 -8.74 -0.27 10.51
N GLY A 93 -8.22 0.47 11.49
CA GLY A 93 -6.78 0.62 11.70
C GLY A 93 -6.16 1.79 10.93
N ARG A 94 -4.94 1.60 10.44
CA ARG A 94 -4.13 2.62 9.76
C ARG A 94 -3.72 2.12 8.39
N ALA A 95 -3.78 3.00 7.39
CA ALA A 95 -3.25 2.76 6.06
C ALA A 95 -2.47 4.00 5.59
N SER A 96 -1.53 3.77 4.67
CA SER A 96 -0.74 4.82 4.04
C SER A 96 -1.19 4.99 2.60
N PHE A 97 -1.30 6.25 2.17
CA PHE A 97 -1.83 6.61 0.86
C PHE A 97 -0.81 7.41 0.06
N ILE A 98 -0.75 7.16 -1.25
CA ILE A 98 -0.02 7.95 -2.24
C ILE A 98 -1.04 8.77 -3.01
N ILE A 99 -0.89 10.09 -2.99
CA ILE A 99 -1.79 11.02 -3.68
C ILE A 99 -1.18 11.40 -5.03
N LEU A 100 -1.78 10.96 -6.13
CA LEU A 100 -1.26 11.19 -7.48
C LEU A 100 -1.21 12.67 -7.86
N GLU A 101 -2.20 13.46 -7.44
CA GLU A 101 -2.24 14.92 -7.64
C GLU A 101 -0.95 15.62 -7.15
N GLN A 102 -0.40 15.17 -6.02
CA GLN A 102 0.83 15.72 -5.44
C GLN A 102 2.10 15.27 -6.16
N LEU A 103 2.04 14.19 -6.96
CA LEU A 103 3.17 13.66 -7.72
C LEU A 103 3.29 14.27 -9.12
N SER A 104 2.42 15.23 -9.48
CA SER A 104 2.41 15.89 -10.80
C SER A 104 3.77 16.44 -11.23
N TYR A 105 4.62 16.86 -10.30
CA TYR A 105 5.99 17.34 -10.56
C TYR A 105 6.93 16.26 -11.13
N LEU A 106 6.64 14.97 -10.92
CA LEU A 106 7.44 13.85 -11.41
C LEU A 106 7.09 13.44 -12.85
N THR A 107 6.04 14.01 -13.43
CA THR A 107 5.56 13.62 -14.78
C THR A 107 6.66 13.76 -15.84
N SER A 108 7.49 14.80 -15.75
CA SER A 108 8.63 15.00 -16.66
C SER A 108 9.70 13.91 -16.53
N ALA A 109 9.99 13.47 -15.30
CA ALA A 109 10.95 12.39 -15.03
C ALA A 109 10.39 11.00 -15.43
N LEU A 110 9.07 10.80 -15.34
CA LEU A 110 8.39 9.58 -15.78
C LEU A 110 8.55 9.32 -17.28
N HIS A 111 8.58 10.38 -18.09
CA HIS A 111 8.79 10.28 -19.53
C HIS A 111 10.27 10.12 -19.91
N ALA A 112 11.20 10.32 -18.98
CA ALA A 112 12.61 10.12 -19.24
C ALA A 112 12.93 8.62 -19.33
N PRO A 113 13.78 8.19 -20.29
CA PRO A 113 14.21 6.80 -20.37
C PRO A 113 14.95 6.40 -19.09
N PHE A 114 14.64 5.21 -18.57
CA PHE A 114 15.30 4.67 -17.40
C PHE A 114 16.79 4.42 -17.70
N SER A 115 17.67 5.11 -16.97
CA SER A 115 19.11 4.88 -17.00
C SER A 115 19.51 4.06 -15.79
N SER A 116 19.62 2.73 -15.96
CA SER A 116 20.24 1.90 -14.93
C SER A 116 21.72 2.27 -14.78
N PRO A 117 22.27 2.35 -13.56
CA PRO A 117 23.72 2.36 -13.39
C PRO A 117 24.29 1.11 -14.07
N SER A 118 25.35 1.28 -14.86
CA SER A 118 26.06 0.15 -15.46
C SER A 118 26.54 -0.80 -14.36
N PRO A 119 26.58 -2.11 -14.62
CA PRO A 119 27.07 -3.10 -13.65
C PRO A 119 28.51 -2.83 -13.21
#